data_AF-A0A520E2D0-F1
#
_entry.id   AF-A0A520E2D0-F1
#
_cell.length_a   1.000
_cell.length_b   1.000
_cell.length_c   1.000
_cell.angle_alpha   90.00
_cell.angle_beta   90.00
_cell.angle_gamma   90.00
#
_symmetry.space_group_name_H-M   'P 1'
#
loop_
_entity.id
_entity.type
_entity.pdbx_description
1 polymer ?
#
loop_
_entity_poly.entity_id
_entity_poly.type
_entity_poly.pdbx_seq_one_letter_code
_entity_poly.pdbx_strand_id
1 'polypeptide(L)'
;MQPTRCGFRPGCGRQVFTGVRRLSALTNPLSAPASASLSAVTPGPLAPRDAAALWPLCLAIAERHRQGWPPAGPELPLAWSPAGGYALPPGWNADACTLFELLKPLLDRHEVDAGWTVGQLGQSLDGCIATHSGDSCFVNGPEGLVHVHRLRALCDAVIVGAGTAALDNPQLTTRRVTGPNATRVVLDPSLRVPATARVFHDDQAPTLLVCNEDRRAEAEARFGAARVVAVPRHTQAFCLALPDVVKALHARGLRRLFVEGGGVTVSEFVRQGCLDRLHLIVAPVVIGDGQRGLSVRPATAMRDALRPPARTFTLGQDVLWDMDLRAEAVPNPRL
;
A
#
# COMPACT_ATOMS: atom_id res chain seq x y z
N MET A 1 -7.66 -22.99 35.12
CA MET A 1 -6.20 -23.10 34.92
C MET A 1 -5.69 -21.74 34.44
N GLN A 2 -4.48 -21.33 34.83
CA GLN A 2 -3.89 -20.05 34.40
C GLN A 2 -3.17 -20.22 33.05
N PRO A 3 -3.26 -19.25 32.11
CA PRO A 3 -2.39 -19.20 30.95
C PRO A 3 -0.99 -18.68 31.35
N THR A 4 0.05 -19.41 30.99
CA THR A 4 1.45 -19.02 31.25
C THR A 4 1.90 -17.90 30.32
N ARG A 5 2.60 -16.89 30.87
CA ARG A 5 3.27 -15.86 30.05
C ARG A 5 4.50 -16.47 29.36
N CYS A 6 4.58 -16.40 28.04
CA CYS A 6 5.82 -16.67 27.31
C CYS A 6 6.65 -15.38 27.17
N GLY A 7 7.98 -15.50 27.21
CA GLY A 7 8.89 -14.39 27.42
C GLY A 7 9.37 -13.67 26.14
N PHE A 8 9.50 -12.35 26.24
CA PHE A 8 10.15 -11.51 25.21
C PHE A 8 11.66 -11.78 25.16
N ARG A 9 12.25 -11.96 23.98
CA ARG A 9 13.72 -11.99 23.78
C ARG A 9 14.15 -10.92 22.77
N PRO A 10 14.72 -9.78 23.22
CA PRO A 10 15.41 -8.85 22.32
C PRO A 10 16.85 -9.34 22.08
N GLY A 11 17.33 -9.38 20.84
CA GLY A 11 18.66 -9.94 20.58
C GLY A 11 19.15 -9.99 19.14
N CYS A 12 19.29 -8.85 18.47
CA CYS A 12 20.33 -8.68 17.44
C CYS A 12 20.69 -7.20 17.30
N GLY A 13 21.96 -6.85 17.54
CA GLY A 13 22.41 -5.47 17.43
C GLY A 13 23.93 -5.34 17.53
N ARG A 14 24.49 -4.50 16.66
CA ARG A 14 25.92 -4.11 16.58
C ARG A 14 26.92 -5.25 16.32
N GLN A 15 27.35 -5.36 15.06
CA GLN A 15 28.78 -5.59 14.80
C GLN A 15 29.45 -4.22 14.65
N VAL A 16 30.61 -4.05 15.30
CA VAL A 16 31.43 -2.83 15.21
C VAL A 16 32.73 -3.20 14.50
N PHE A 17 33.01 -2.57 13.35
CA PHE A 17 34.26 -2.79 12.63
C PHE A 17 35.42 -2.01 13.27
N THR A 18 36.27 -2.71 14.04
CA THR A 18 37.53 -2.17 14.55
C THR A 18 38.68 -2.44 13.57
N GLY A 19 38.89 -1.54 12.61
CA GLY A 19 39.93 -1.66 11.59
C GLY A 19 41.16 -0.79 11.84
N VAL A 20 42.14 -1.26 12.63
CA VAL A 20 43.40 -0.55 12.85
C VAL A 20 44.35 -0.78 11.66
N ARG A 21 44.50 0.22 10.78
CA ARG A 21 45.56 0.22 9.76
C ARG A 21 46.82 0.88 10.32
N ARG A 22 47.96 0.19 10.26
CA ARG A 22 49.27 0.81 10.46
C ARG A 22 49.71 1.57 9.20
N LEU A 23 50.41 2.67 9.41
CA LEU A 23 51.14 3.40 8.37
C LEU A 23 52.49 2.72 8.10
N SER A 24 52.91 2.70 6.83
CA SER A 24 54.29 2.46 6.42
C SER A 24 54.53 3.19 5.10
N ALA A 25 55.28 4.29 5.14
CA ALA A 25 55.62 5.07 3.96
C ALA A 25 56.88 4.52 3.28
N LEU A 26 56.89 4.52 1.94
CA LEU A 26 58.10 4.43 1.12
C LEU A 26 58.01 5.49 0.02
N THR A 27 59.15 6.02 -0.39
CA THR A 27 59.31 7.25 -1.16
C THR A 27 59.93 7.03 -2.54
N ASN A 28 60.02 8.12 -3.31
CA ASN A 28 60.70 8.30 -4.60
C ASN A 28 59.96 7.80 -5.85
N PRO A 29 60.19 8.45 -7.02
CA PRO A 29 60.44 9.88 -7.21
C PRO A 29 59.57 10.51 -8.33
N LEU A 30 59.71 11.82 -8.51
CA LEU A 30 59.01 12.59 -9.54
C LEU A 30 59.46 12.21 -10.96
N SER A 31 58.49 11.94 -11.84
CA SER A 31 58.65 11.91 -13.30
C SER A 31 57.67 12.90 -13.94
N ALA A 32 58.12 13.65 -14.94
CA ALA A 32 57.31 14.68 -15.58
C ALA A 32 56.13 14.10 -16.38
N PRO A 33 54.97 14.79 -16.44
CA PRO A 33 53.81 14.30 -17.19
C PRO A 33 54.05 14.40 -18.70
N ALA A 34 53.91 13.28 -19.41
CA ALA A 34 53.76 13.30 -20.86
C ALA A 34 52.44 13.96 -21.25
N SER A 35 52.43 14.70 -22.37
CA SER A 35 51.24 15.41 -22.87
C SER A 35 50.20 14.43 -23.41
N ALA A 36 49.33 13.93 -22.54
CA ALA A 36 48.17 13.14 -22.93
C ALA A 36 47.20 13.98 -23.76
N SER A 37 46.96 13.57 -25.01
CA SER A 37 45.89 14.15 -25.82
C SER A 37 44.54 13.85 -25.18
N LEU A 38 43.71 14.88 -25.02
CA LEU A 38 42.33 14.75 -24.59
C LEU A 38 41.48 14.16 -25.72
N SER A 39 41.62 12.85 -25.96
CA SER A 39 40.63 12.08 -26.70
C SER A 39 39.27 12.29 -26.05
N ALA A 40 38.32 12.82 -26.80
CA ALA A 40 36.98 13.06 -26.30
C ALA A 40 36.38 11.74 -25.80
N VAL A 41 36.09 11.68 -24.49
CA VAL A 41 35.36 10.55 -23.90
C VAL A 41 33.93 10.63 -24.42
N THR A 42 33.65 9.94 -25.52
CA THR A 42 32.29 9.63 -25.94
C THR A 42 31.58 9.04 -24.72
N PRO A 43 30.50 9.66 -24.20
CA PRO A 43 29.81 9.12 -23.04
C PRO A 43 29.31 7.73 -23.40
N GLY A 44 29.76 6.73 -22.64
CA GLY A 44 29.25 5.37 -22.76
C GLY A 44 27.71 5.36 -22.57
N PRO A 45 27.00 4.36 -23.11
CA PRO A 45 25.55 4.31 -23.01
C PRO A 45 25.12 4.46 -21.55
N LEU A 46 24.35 5.51 -21.27
CA LEU A 46 23.86 5.83 -19.94
C LEU A 46 23.18 4.59 -19.35
N ALA A 47 23.59 4.20 -18.15
CA ALA A 47 23.00 3.04 -17.47
C ALA A 47 21.47 3.21 -17.39
N PRO A 48 20.68 2.17 -17.73
CA PRO A 48 19.23 2.30 -17.80
C PRO A 48 18.68 2.66 -16.42
N ARG A 49 17.77 3.64 -16.40
CA ARG A 49 17.17 4.14 -15.17
C ARG A 49 16.35 3.03 -14.49
N ASP A 50 16.43 2.95 -13.18
CA ASP A 50 15.91 1.84 -12.39
C ASP A 50 14.65 2.20 -11.58
N ALA A 51 14.14 1.23 -10.81
CA ALA A 51 12.97 1.41 -9.95
C ALA A 51 13.21 2.44 -8.82
N ALA A 52 14.47 2.75 -8.47
CA ALA A 52 14.81 3.77 -7.48
C ALA A 52 14.74 5.18 -8.09
N ALA A 53 15.25 5.36 -9.32
CA ALA A 53 15.10 6.60 -10.10
C ALA A 53 13.64 6.89 -10.50
N LEU A 54 12.80 5.85 -10.63
CA LEU A 54 11.38 5.99 -10.98
C LEU A 54 10.56 6.52 -9.81
N TRP A 55 10.89 6.09 -8.59
CA TRP A 55 10.04 6.30 -7.42
C TRP A 55 9.76 7.79 -7.09
N PRO A 56 10.73 8.72 -7.16
CA PRO A 56 10.47 10.15 -7.03
C PRO A 56 9.49 10.70 -8.07
N LEU A 57 9.46 10.16 -9.29
CA LEU A 57 8.52 10.60 -10.35
C LEU A 57 7.09 10.14 -10.02
N CYS A 58 6.92 8.93 -9.48
CA CYS A 58 5.64 8.44 -8.99
C CYS A 58 5.10 9.30 -7.82
N LEU A 59 5.98 9.70 -6.90
CA LEU A 59 5.62 10.64 -5.82
C LEU A 59 5.25 12.02 -6.36
N ALA A 60 5.99 12.55 -7.33
CA ALA A 60 5.69 13.83 -7.96
C ALA A 60 4.32 13.82 -8.64
N ILE A 61 4.00 12.79 -9.44
CA ILE A 61 2.66 12.57 -10.01
C ILE A 61 1.60 12.55 -8.89
N ALA A 62 1.84 11.76 -7.84
CA ALA A 62 0.87 11.62 -6.76
C ALA A 62 0.59 12.94 -6.03
N GLU A 63 1.59 13.81 -5.92
CA GLU A 63 1.46 15.15 -5.31
C GLU A 63 0.77 16.16 -6.24
N ARG A 64 1.07 16.16 -7.55
CA ARG A 64 0.34 16.99 -8.54
C ARG A 64 -1.16 16.79 -8.44
N HIS A 65 -1.60 15.54 -8.26
CA HIS A 65 -3.01 15.19 -8.05
C HIS A 65 -3.60 15.72 -6.73
N ARG A 66 -2.82 15.77 -5.62
CA ARG A 66 -3.29 16.37 -4.36
C ARG A 66 -3.51 17.87 -4.49
N GLN A 67 -2.60 18.54 -5.20
CA GLN A 67 -2.64 19.98 -5.44
C GLN A 67 -3.62 20.39 -6.56
N GLY A 68 -4.30 19.43 -7.20
CA GLY A 68 -5.20 19.68 -8.33
C GLY A 68 -4.50 20.20 -9.59
N TRP A 69 -3.17 20.04 -9.69
CA TRP A 69 -2.39 20.53 -10.82
C TRP A 69 -2.61 19.68 -12.09
N PRO A 70 -2.41 20.22 -13.30
CA PRO A 70 -2.50 19.44 -14.53
C PRO A 70 -1.49 18.28 -14.56
N PRO A 71 -1.77 17.15 -15.26
CA PRO A 71 -0.88 16.00 -15.26
C PRO A 71 0.52 16.32 -15.80
N ALA A 72 0.57 16.97 -16.96
CA ALA A 72 1.82 17.46 -17.55
C ALA A 72 2.32 18.74 -16.85
N GLY A 73 3.65 18.90 -16.82
CA GLY A 73 4.33 20.11 -16.33
C GLY A 73 5.85 20.02 -16.54
N PRO A 74 6.57 21.15 -16.58
CA PRO A 74 8.00 21.17 -16.94
C PRO A 74 8.90 20.42 -15.94
N GLU A 75 8.46 20.26 -14.70
CA GLU A 75 9.20 19.57 -13.63
C GLU A 75 9.03 18.04 -13.64
N LEU A 76 8.14 17.50 -14.49
CA LEU A 76 7.90 16.06 -14.60
C LEU A 76 8.36 15.54 -15.98
N PRO A 77 9.52 14.87 -16.09
CA PRO A 77 10.08 14.39 -17.36
C PRO A 77 9.41 13.09 -17.87
N LEU A 78 8.09 13.03 -17.81
CA LEU A 78 7.24 11.94 -18.30
C LEU A 78 6.20 12.52 -19.25
N ALA A 79 6.00 11.87 -20.40
CA ALA A 79 4.94 12.26 -21.33
C ALA A 79 3.57 11.90 -20.71
N TRP A 80 2.56 12.71 -21.00
CA TRP A 80 1.17 12.42 -20.64
C TRP A 80 0.24 12.74 -21.81
N SER A 81 -0.83 11.96 -21.96
CA SER A 81 -1.91 12.23 -22.92
C SER A 81 -3.27 11.86 -22.34
N PRO A 82 -4.38 12.52 -22.75
CA PRO A 82 -5.72 12.18 -22.25
C PRO A 82 -6.15 10.73 -22.53
N ALA A 83 -5.72 10.17 -23.66
CA ALA A 83 -6.09 8.82 -24.08
C ALA A 83 -5.18 7.70 -23.52
N GLY A 84 -3.89 8.01 -23.27
CA GLY A 84 -2.89 7.03 -22.84
C GLY A 84 -2.41 7.16 -21.40
N GLY A 85 -2.82 8.21 -20.68
CA GLY A 85 -2.28 8.54 -19.37
C GLY A 85 -0.79 8.93 -19.45
N TYR A 86 -0.04 8.69 -18.38
CA TYR A 86 1.42 8.85 -18.36
C TYR A 86 2.11 7.73 -19.15
N ALA A 87 3.21 8.07 -19.82
CA ALA A 87 4.06 7.14 -20.55
C ALA A 87 5.52 7.26 -20.09
N LEU A 88 6.15 6.11 -19.84
CA LEU A 88 7.57 6.00 -19.51
C LEU A 88 8.39 6.09 -20.82
N PRO A 89 9.32 7.06 -20.99
CA PRO A 89 10.15 7.14 -22.20
C PRO A 89 11.16 5.97 -22.25
N PRO A 90 11.88 5.76 -23.36
CA PRO A 90 12.96 4.76 -23.41
C PRO A 90 14.09 4.99 -22.38
N GLY A 91 14.91 3.95 -22.17
CA GLY A 91 16.08 4.01 -21.28
C GLY A 91 15.78 3.74 -19.80
N TRP A 92 14.83 2.85 -19.51
CA TRP A 92 14.56 2.30 -18.18
C TRP A 92 14.74 0.77 -18.18
N ASN A 93 15.03 0.19 -17.02
CA ASN A 93 15.20 -1.26 -16.87
C ASN A 93 13.85 -2.00 -16.73
N ALA A 94 13.86 -3.33 -16.82
CA ALA A 94 12.65 -4.15 -16.76
C ALA A 94 11.87 -3.97 -15.45
N ASP A 95 12.57 -3.84 -14.31
CA ASP A 95 11.94 -3.66 -12.99
C ASP A 95 11.22 -2.31 -12.89
N ALA A 96 11.81 -1.25 -13.45
CA ALA A 96 11.20 0.07 -13.52
C ALA A 96 9.95 0.07 -14.42
N CYS A 97 10.02 -0.55 -15.61
CA CYS A 97 8.86 -0.71 -16.47
C CYS A 97 7.75 -1.53 -15.80
N THR A 98 8.10 -2.61 -15.10
CA THR A 98 7.15 -3.47 -14.37
C THR A 98 6.50 -2.72 -13.20
N LEU A 99 7.29 -1.95 -12.43
CA LEU A 99 6.79 -1.10 -11.35
C LEU A 99 5.91 0.04 -11.88
N PHE A 100 6.27 0.63 -13.02
CA PHE A 100 5.46 1.65 -13.67
C PHE A 100 4.11 1.06 -14.07
N GLU A 101 4.08 -0.05 -14.79
CA GLU A 101 2.83 -0.69 -15.22
C GLU A 101 1.94 -1.15 -14.07
N LEU A 102 2.51 -1.62 -12.97
CA LEU A 102 1.77 -1.93 -11.74
C LEU A 102 1.10 -0.68 -11.13
N LEU A 103 1.81 0.44 -11.09
CA LEU A 103 1.31 1.69 -10.48
C LEU A 103 0.51 2.56 -11.45
N LYS A 104 0.64 2.39 -12.77
CA LYS A 104 0.05 3.23 -13.82
C LYS A 104 -1.45 3.49 -13.63
N PRO A 105 -2.31 2.49 -13.30
CA PRO A 105 -3.75 2.73 -13.09
C PRO A 105 -4.13 3.54 -11.85
N LEU A 106 -3.18 3.81 -10.95
CA LEU A 106 -3.24 4.78 -9.85
C LEU A 106 -2.63 6.13 -10.26
N LEU A 107 -1.48 6.11 -10.94
CA LEU A 107 -0.80 7.32 -11.42
C LEU A 107 -1.63 8.10 -12.45
N ASP A 108 -2.41 7.42 -13.30
CA ASP A 108 -3.24 8.06 -14.33
C ASP A 108 -4.52 8.73 -13.80
N ARG A 109 -4.89 8.51 -12.53
CA ARG A 109 -6.14 9.01 -11.93
C ARG A 109 -6.04 10.48 -11.53
N HIS A 110 -6.18 11.35 -12.54
CA HIS A 110 -6.24 12.81 -12.39
C HIS A 110 -7.66 13.35 -12.14
N GLU A 111 -8.71 12.66 -12.63
CA GLU A 111 -10.08 13.17 -12.57
C GLU A 111 -10.54 13.48 -11.14
N VAL A 112 -10.73 14.77 -10.89
CA VAL A 112 -10.95 15.34 -9.55
C VAL A 112 -12.17 14.73 -8.85
N ASP A 113 -13.24 14.41 -9.56
CA ASP A 113 -14.49 13.91 -8.94
C ASP A 113 -14.62 12.38 -8.91
N ALA A 114 -13.76 11.66 -9.63
CA ALA A 114 -13.76 10.20 -9.70
C ALA A 114 -12.71 9.59 -8.74
N GLY A 115 -12.91 9.80 -7.43
CA GLY A 115 -12.06 9.24 -6.37
C GLY A 115 -11.88 7.72 -6.47
N TRP A 116 -10.82 7.19 -5.86
CA TRP A 116 -10.27 5.86 -6.18
C TRP A 116 -9.88 5.07 -4.94
N THR A 117 -10.46 3.88 -4.77
CA THR A 117 -10.28 2.99 -3.60
C THR A 117 -9.62 1.69 -4.01
N VAL A 118 -8.37 1.48 -3.58
CA VAL A 118 -7.62 0.22 -3.80
C VAL A 118 -7.55 -0.60 -2.53
N GLY A 119 -7.76 -1.91 -2.65
CA GLY A 119 -7.49 -2.88 -1.60
C GLY A 119 -6.14 -3.56 -1.80
N GLN A 120 -5.44 -3.85 -0.71
CA GLN A 120 -4.39 -4.87 -0.71
C GLN A 120 -4.69 -5.92 0.36
N LEU A 121 -4.59 -7.18 -0.06
CA LEU A 121 -4.68 -8.34 0.83
C LEU A 121 -3.50 -9.27 0.52
N GLY A 122 -2.82 -9.75 1.55
CA GLY A 122 -1.71 -10.69 1.45
C GLY A 122 -2.10 -12.03 2.02
N GLN A 123 -1.95 -13.11 1.26
CA GLN A 123 -2.37 -14.46 1.66
C GLN A 123 -1.37 -15.54 1.25
N SER A 124 -1.47 -16.69 1.90
CA SER A 124 -0.81 -17.94 1.51
C SER A 124 -1.41 -18.54 0.21
N LEU A 125 -0.75 -19.54 -0.37
CA LEU A 125 -1.23 -20.31 -1.53
C LEU A 125 -2.62 -20.92 -1.29
N ASP A 126 -2.90 -21.34 -0.05
CA ASP A 126 -4.17 -21.92 0.37
C ASP A 126 -5.23 -20.87 0.79
N GLY A 127 -4.97 -19.57 0.62
CA GLY A 127 -5.97 -18.51 0.81
C GLY A 127 -6.16 -18.04 2.25
N CYS A 128 -5.14 -18.20 3.10
CA CYS A 128 -5.15 -17.79 4.49
C CYS A 128 -4.29 -16.53 4.73
N ILE A 129 -4.75 -15.62 5.58
CA ILE A 129 -4.09 -14.34 5.89
C ILE A 129 -3.45 -14.30 7.29
N ALA A 130 -3.74 -15.32 8.10
CA ALA A 130 -3.13 -15.58 9.39
C ALA A 130 -3.29 -17.07 9.74
N THR A 131 -2.50 -17.57 10.69
CA THR A 131 -2.70 -18.89 11.29
C THR A 131 -4.02 -18.97 12.08
N HIS A 132 -4.44 -20.17 12.49
CA HIS A 132 -5.62 -20.35 13.36
C HIS A 132 -5.55 -19.51 14.65
N SER A 133 -4.35 -19.29 15.19
CA SER A 133 -4.10 -18.49 16.39
C SER A 133 -4.03 -16.98 16.12
N GLY A 134 -4.13 -16.56 14.86
CA GLY A 134 -4.13 -15.15 14.46
C GLY A 134 -2.75 -14.55 14.19
N ASP A 135 -1.69 -15.35 14.07
CA ASP A 135 -0.39 -14.83 13.63
C ASP A 135 -0.42 -14.56 12.12
N SER A 136 -0.29 -13.28 11.77
CA SER A 136 -0.29 -12.72 10.41
C SER A 136 1.12 -12.32 9.94
N CYS A 137 2.14 -12.53 10.77
CA CYS A 137 3.50 -12.06 10.50
C CYS A 137 4.12 -12.77 9.29
N PHE A 138 4.76 -12.00 8.41
CA PHE A 138 5.52 -12.50 7.25
C PHE A 138 4.73 -13.32 6.22
N VAL A 139 3.40 -13.18 6.16
CA VAL A 139 2.60 -13.72 5.04
C VAL A 139 3.03 -13.09 3.71
N ASN A 140 3.29 -11.78 3.67
CA ASN A 140 3.92 -11.12 2.52
C ASN A 140 5.45 -11.13 2.64
N GLY A 141 6.14 -11.34 1.52
CA GLY A 141 7.58 -11.17 1.37
C GLY A 141 8.05 -9.71 1.44
N PRO A 142 9.38 -9.46 1.46
CA PRO A 142 9.96 -8.13 1.58
C PRO A 142 9.47 -7.14 0.51
N GLU A 143 9.32 -7.60 -0.72
CA GLU A 143 8.89 -6.84 -1.89
C GLU A 143 7.40 -6.52 -1.84
N GLY A 144 6.56 -7.46 -1.38
CA GLY A 144 5.15 -7.23 -1.08
C GLY A 144 4.96 -6.16 0.00
N LEU A 145 5.79 -6.18 1.04
CA LEU A 145 5.80 -5.13 2.07
C LEU A 145 6.32 -3.78 1.55
N VAL A 146 7.26 -3.76 0.61
CA VAL A 146 7.65 -2.53 -0.10
C VAL A 146 6.48 -1.98 -0.91
N HIS A 147 5.74 -2.83 -1.64
CA HIS A 147 4.55 -2.40 -2.41
C HIS A 147 3.46 -1.81 -1.51
N VAL A 148 3.14 -2.43 -0.37
CA VAL A 148 2.20 -1.87 0.63
C VAL A 148 2.64 -0.47 1.09
N HIS A 149 3.92 -0.26 1.38
CA HIS A 149 4.43 1.06 1.73
C HIS A 149 4.45 2.05 0.54
N ARG A 150 4.54 1.60 -0.72
CA ARG A 150 4.34 2.45 -1.90
C ARG A 150 2.89 2.92 -2.00
N LEU A 151 1.91 2.02 -1.79
CA LEU A 151 0.48 2.39 -1.79
C LEU A 151 0.17 3.45 -0.71
N ARG A 152 0.72 3.30 0.52
CA ARG A 152 0.61 4.32 1.58
C ARG A 152 1.16 5.70 1.21
N ALA A 153 2.20 5.77 0.38
CA ALA A 153 2.82 7.03 -0.02
C ALA A 153 2.09 7.74 -1.18
N LEU A 154 1.46 6.97 -2.07
CA LEU A 154 0.75 7.47 -3.25
C LEU A 154 -0.73 7.81 -2.98
N CYS A 155 -1.34 7.16 -1.98
CA CYS A 155 -2.72 7.44 -1.57
C CYS A 155 -2.80 8.62 -0.59
N ASP A 156 -4.02 9.04 -0.27
CA ASP A 156 -4.30 10.17 0.62
C ASP A 156 -4.78 9.69 2.00
N ALA A 157 -5.44 8.53 2.04
CA ALA A 157 -5.80 7.81 3.26
C ALA A 157 -5.41 6.33 3.22
N VAL A 158 -5.08 5.76 4.38
CA VAL A 158 -4.91 4.31 4.62
C VAL A 158 -5.95 3.84 5.64
N ILE A 159 -6.75 2.85 5.26
CA ILE A 159 -7.95 2.38 5.95
C ILE A 159 -7.72 0.96 6.47
N VAL A 160 -7.97 0.73 7.77
CA VAL A 160 -7.96 -0.61 8.38
C VAL A 160 -9.22 -0.86 9.22
N GLY A 161 -9.56 -2.13 9.42
CA GLY A 161 -10.60 -2.52 10.36
C GLY A 161 -10.15 -2.49 11.82
N ALA A 162 -11.11 -2.31 12.74
CA ALA A 162 -10.89 -2.41 14.18
C ALA A 162 -10.25 -3.72 14.66
N GLY A 163 -10.40 -4.83 13.91
CA GLY A 163 -9.71 -6.10 14.21
C GLY A 163 -8.19 -5.93 14.10
N THR A 164 -7.71 -5.59 12.90
CA THR A 164 -6.32 -5.24 12.59
C THR A 164 -5.76 -4.19 13.55
N ALA A 165 -6.52 -3.12 13.79
CA ALA A 165 -6.09 -2.02 14.66
C ALA A 165 -5.93 -2.43 16.15
N ALA A 166 -6.76 -3.36 16.65
CA ALA A 166 -6.71 -3.82 18.03
C ALA A 166 -5.71 -4.99 18.25
N LEU A 167 -5.56 -5.88 17.26
CA LEU A 167 -4.67 -7.06 17.35
C LEU A 167 -3.22 -6.69 17.03
N ASP A 168 -2.96 -6.16 15.83
CA ASP A 168 -1.60 -5.87 15.36
C ASP A 168 -1.04 -4.57 15.96
N ASN A 169 -1.95 -3.68 16.41
CA ASN A 169 -1.64 -2.34 16.93
C ASN A 169 -0.63 -1.60 16.01
N PRO A 170 -0.96 -1.37 14.73
CA PRO A 170 -0.03 -0.89 13.72
C PRO A 170 0.30 0.61 13.88
N GLN A 171 1.32 1.08 13.13
CA GLN A 171 1.60 2.52 12.97
C GLN A 171 0.93 3.11 11.71
N LEU A 172 0.70 2.28 10.68
CA LEU A 172 0.19 2.67 9.36
C LEU A 172 1.00 3.74 8.59
N THR A 173 2.28 3.91 8.94
CA THR A 173 3.21 4.88 8.34
C THR A 173 3.93 4.35 7.09
N THR A 174 4.47 5.25 6.28
CA THR A 174 5.38 4.98 5.15
C THR A 174 6.80 4.82 5.70
N ARG A 175 7.42 3.63 5.51
CA ARG A 175 8.70 3.28 6.16
C ARG A 175 9.72 2.52 5.29
N ARG A 176 9.27 1.80 4.26
CA ARG A 176 10.14 1.00 3.36
C ARG A 176 10.48 1.70 2.04
N VAL A 177 9.94 2.91 1.83
CA VAL A 177 10.20 3.80 0.71
C VAL A 177 10.14 5.24 1.21
N THR A 178 10.69 6.19 0.45
CA THR A 178 10.45 7.63 0.70
C THR A 178 9.01 8.01 0.34
N GLY A 179 8.50 9.10 0.91
CA GLY A 179 7.15 9.62 0.64
C GLY A 179 6.41 9.99 1.93
N PRO A 180 5.22 10.63 1.81
CA PRO A 180 4.43 11.05 2.95
C PRO A 180 3.76 9.86 3.67
N ASN A 181 3.28 10.10 4.89
CA ASN A 181 2.30 9.24 5.54
C ASN A 181 0.88 9.65 5.06
N ALA A 182 0.08 8.70 4.60
CA ALA A 182 -1.35 8.92 4.37
C ALA A 182 -2.12 9.15 5.69
N THR A 183 -3.29 9.80 5.59
CA THR A 183 -4.23 9.93 6.71
C THR A 183 -4.70 8.55 7.16
N ARG A 184 -4.56 8.24 8.44
CA ARG A 184 -4.94 6.94 8.99
C ARG A 184 -6.43 6.90 9.27
N VAL A 185 -7.11 5.83 8.90
CA VAL A 185 -8.55 5.67 9.07
C VAL A 185 -8.82 4.32 9.71
N VAL A 186 -9.45 4.34 10.88
CA VAL A 186 -9.81 3.12 11.63
C VAL A 186 -11.32 2.93 11.57
N LEU A 187 -11.77 1.84 10.94
CA LEU A 187 -13.19 1.50 10.86
C LEU A 187 -13.61 0.69 12.09
N ASP A 188 -14.29 1.35 13.03
CA ASP A 188 -14.71 0.76 14.30
C ASP A 188 -16.17 1.12 14.67
N PRO A 189 -17.16 0.51 13.99
CA PRO A 189 -18.59 0.72 14.24
C PRO A 189 -19.05 0.54 15.70
N SER A 190 -18.26 -0.10 16.56
CA SER A 190 -18.63 -0.41 17.95
C SER A 190 -17.61 0.08 19.01
N LEU A 191 -16.62 0.88 18.62
CA LEU A 191 -15.60 1.48 19.50
C LEU A 191 -14.75 0.45 20.30
N ARG A 192 -14.44 -0.69 19.69
CA ARG A 192 -13.64 -1.78 20.26
C ARG A 192 -12.15 -1.49 20.40
N VAL A 193 -11.55 -0.67 19.52
CA VAL A 193 -10.11 -0.41 19.54
C VAL A 193 -9.74 0.33 20.82
N PRO A 194 -8.68 -0.06 21.55
CA PRO A 194 -8.21 0.70 22.70
C PRO A 194 -7.84 2.13 22.30
N ALA A 195 -8.23 3.12 23.13
CA ALA A 195 -7.82 4.50 22.91
C ALA A 195 -6.29 4.63 22.86
N THR A 196 -5.57 3.78 23.61
CA THR A 196 -4.10 3.67 23.67
C THR A 196 -3.43 2.97 22.47
N ALA A 197 -4.16 2.62 21.41
CA ALA A 197 -3.55 2.10 20.19
C ALA A 197 -2.62 3.14 19.53
N ARG A 198 -1.49 2.69 18.95
CA ARG A 198 -0.41 3.56 18.45
C ARG A 198 -0.88 4.58 17.41
N VAL A 199 -1.82 4.17 16.55
CA VAL A 199 -2.48 5.05 15.56
C VAL A 199 -3.11 6.31 16.14
N PHE A 200 -3.38 6.41 17.45
CA PHE A 200 -3.95 7.59 18.08
C PHE A 200 -2.96 8.44 18.90
N HIS A 201 -1.71 8.00 19.11
CA HIS A 201 -0.75 8.61 20.06
C HIS A 201 0.70 8.71 19.59
N ASP A 202 1.07 8.16 18.43
CA ASP A 202 2.44 8.28 17.91
C ASP A 202 2.70 9.60 17.13
N ASP A 203 1.64 10.38 16.90
CA ASP A 203 1.57 11.63 16.13
C ASP A 203 2.30 11.63 14.77
N GLN A 204 2.52 10.45 14.19
CA GLN A 204 3.23 10.30 12.90
C GLN A 204 2.38 10.72 11.68
N ALA A 205 1.06 10.72 11.83
CA ALA A 205 0.11 11.09 10.78
C ALA A 205 -1.25 11.47 11.40
N PRO A 206 -2.06 12.29 10.71
CA PRO A 206 -3.47 12.51 11.07
C PRO A 206 -4.22 11.17 11.15
N THR A 207 -5.13 11.04 12.10
CA THR A 207 -5.93 9.83 12.30
C THR A 207 -7.40 10.15 12.49
N LEU A 208 -8.22 9.46 11.70
CA LEU A 208 -9.68 9.46 11.77
C LEU A 208 -10.19 8.12 12.33
N LEU A 209 -11.17 8.19 13.20
CA LEU A 209 -11.95 7.05 13.69
C LEU A 209 -13.34 7.11 13.06
N VAL A 210 -13.75 6.05 12.38
CA VAL A 210 -15.06 5.95 11.74
C VAL A 210 -15.97 5.02 12.54
N CYS A 211 -17.11 5.52 12.99
CA CYS A 211 -18.07 4.79 13.83
C CYS A 211 -19.51 4.98 13.34
N ASN A 212 -20.44 4.16 13.85
CA ASN A 212 -21.87 4.40 13.61
C ASN A 212 -22.32 5.70 14.30
N GLU A 213 -23.28 6.41 13.72
CA GLU A 213 -23.85 7.65 14.27
C GLU A 213 -24.36 7.47 15.72
N ASP A 214 -24.96 6.32 16.05
CA ASP A 214 -25.43 6.00 17.41
C ASP A 214 -24.33 5.89 18.48
N ARG A 215 -23.05 5.86 18.08
CA ARG A 215 -21.88 5.85 18.99
C ARG A 215 -21.08 7.15 18.95
N ARG A 216 -21.55 8.17 18.23
CA ARG A 216 -20.82 9.43 17.99
C ARG A 216 -20.36 10.13 19.26
N ALA A 217 -21.26 10.43 20.19
CA ALA A 217 -20.92 11.18 21.41
C ALA A 217 -19.86 10.47 22.28
N GLU A 218 -19.90 9.14 22.34
CA GLU A 218 -18.89 8.31 23.03
C GLU A 218 -17.54 8.33 22.30
N ALA A 219 -17.54 8.27 20.97
CA ALA A 219 -16.34 8.40 20.15
C ALA A 219 -15.70 9.79 20.31
N GLU A 220 -16.50 10.85 20.25
CA GLU A 220 -16.05 12.24 20.36
C GLU A 220 -15.48 12.53 21.77
N ALA A 221 -16.08 11.98 22.83
CA ALA A 221 -15.55 12.07 24.19
C ALA A 221 -14.25 11.26 24.42
N ARG A 222 -14.08 10.12 23.73
CA ARG A 222 -12.97 9.19 23.94
C ARG A 222 -11.76 9.42 23.04
N PHE A 223 -11.96 10.00 21.85
CA PHE A 223 -10.92 10.22 20.83
C PHE A 223 -10.81 11.68 20.37
N GLY A 224 -11.70 12.56 20.80
CA GLY A 224 -11.76 13.98 20.41
C GLY A 224 -12.54 14.20 19.11
N ALA A 225 -13.49 15.13 19.12
CA ALA A 225 -14.43 15.35 18.01
C ALA A 225 -13.75 15.59 16.64
N ALA A 226 -12.61 16.28 16.61
CA ALA A 226 -11.85 16.53 15.38
C ALA A 226 -11.32 15.25 14.68
N ARG A 227 -11.23 14.11 15.41
CA ARG A 227 -10.81 12.81 14.88
C ARG A 227 -11.98 11.91 14.49
N VAL A 228 -13.23 12.26 14.78
CA VAL A 228 -14.38 11.36 14.59
C VAL A 228 -15.08 11.60 13.25
N VAL A 229 -15.42 10.50 12.60
CA VAL A 229 -16.30 10.46 11.42
C VAL A 229 -17.46 9.51 11.74
N ALA A 230 -18.58 10.09 12.15
CA ALA A 230 -19.82 9.36 12.30
C ALA A 230 -20.48 9.15 10.92
N VAL A 231 -21.05 7.97 10.68
CA VAL A 231 -21.78 7.61 9.46
C VAL A 231 -23.00 6.73 9.77
N PRO A 232 -23.97 6.61 8.85
CA PRO A 232 -25.10 5.69 8.99
C PRO A 232 -24.67 4.23 9.20
N ARG A 233 -25.43 3.56 10.07
CA ARG A 233 -25.34 2.12 10.32
C ARG A 233 -25.89 1.34 9.14
N HIS A 234 -25.14 0.36 8.63
CA HIS A 234 -25.64 -0.52 7.57
C HIS A 234 -26.67 -1.52 8.14
N THR A 235 -27.62 -1.97 7.30
CA THR A 235 -28.69 -2.89 7.70
C THR A 235 -28.23 -4.34 7.90
N GLN A 236 -27.02 -4.69 7.44
CA GLN A 236 -26.39 -5.98 7.70
C GLN A 236 -25.44 -5.91 8.90
N ALA A 237 -25.24 -7.05 9.58
CA ALA A 237 -24.44 -7.14 10.80
C ALA A 237 -23.01 -6.59 10.64
N PHE A 238 -22.45 -6.08 11.75
CA PHE A 238 -21.07 -5.57 11.90
C PHE A 238 -20.65 -4.32 11.10
N CYS A 239 -21.44 -3.79 10.17
CA CYS A 239 -20.91 -2.85 9.16
C CYS A 239 -21.38 -1.39 9.29
N LEU A 240 -20.46 -0.48 8.99
CA LEU A 240 -20.75 0.89 8.55
C LEU A 240 -21.30 0.84 7.13
N ALA A 241 -22.10 1.84 6.71
CA ALA A 241 -22.40 2.03 5.28
C ALA A 241 -21.14 2.54 4.55
N LEU A 242 -20.40 1.66 3.87
CA LEU A 242 -19.13 2.03 3.24
C LEU A 242 -19.25 3.10 2.14
N PRO A 243 -20.34 3.22 1.37
CA PRO A 243 -20.53 4.36 0.47
C PRO A 243 -20.51 5.71 1.20
N ASP A 244 -21.10 5.79 2.39
CA ASP A 244 -21.08 7.00 3.22
C ASP A 244 -19.69 7.22 3.87
N VAL A 245 -18.94 6.16 4.19
CA VAL A 245 -17.54 6.29 4.61
C VAL A 245 -16.68 6.89 3.49
N VAL A 246 -16.74 6.34 2.29
CA VAL A 246 -16.00 6.83 1.12
C VAL A 246 -16.37 8.29 0.83
N LYS A 247 -17.66 8.61 0.80
CA LYS A 247 -18.20 9.98 0.64
C LYS A 247 -17.69 10.93 1.73
N ALA A 248 -17.68 10.51 3.00
CA ALA A 248 -17.22 11.33 4.12
C ALA A 248 -15.69 11.56 4.12
N LEU A 249 -14.90 10.66 3.52
CA LEU A 249 -13.46 10.83 3.30
C LEU A 249 -13.19 11.73 2.08
N HIS A 250 -13.91 11.53 0.97
CA HIS A 250 -13.83 12.39 -0.22
C HIS A 250 -14.19 13.85 0.11
N ALA A 251 -15.21 14.07 0.95
CA ALA A 251 -15.61 15.39 1.46
C ALA A 251 -14.54 16.07 2.35
N ARG A 252 -13.51 15.33 2.79
CA ARG A 252 -12.32 15.85 3.50
C ARG A 252 -11.09 16.01 2.59
N GLY A 253 -11.27 15.91 1.26
CA GLY A 253 -10.19 15.98 0.27
C GLY A 253 -9.38 14.69 0.09
N LEU A 254 -9.72 13.62 0.81
CA LEU A 254 -9.03 12.32 0.74
C LEU A 254 -9.57 11.55 -0.49
N ARG A 255 -9.04 11.84 -1.68
CA ARG A 255 -9.58 11.33 -2.97
C ARG A 255 -9.01 9.97 -3.41
N ARG A 256 -7.87 9.52 -2.86
CA ARG A 256 -7.34 8.15 -3.05
C ARG A 256 -7.26 7.41 -1.73
N LEU A 257 -7.98 6.30 -1.65
CA LEU A 257 -8.20 5.52 -0.44
C LEU A 257 -7.49 4.15 -0.57
N PHE A 258 -6.64 3.81 0.39
CA PHE A 258 -5.97 2.51 0.44
C PHE A 258 -6.55 1.64 1.56
N VAL A 259 -7.33 0.63 1.23
CA VAL A 259 -7.83 -0.38 2.18
C VAL A 259 -6.75 -1.45 2.38
N GLU A 260 -6.14 -1.46 3.56
CA GLU A 260 -5.06 -2.37 3.91
C GLU A 260 -5.53 -3.43 4.92
N GLY A 261 -5.05 -4.66 4.78
CA GLY A 261 -4.82 -5.57 5.90
C GLY A 261 -6.06 -5.90 6.75
N GLY A 262 -6.85 -6.87 6.32
CA GLY A 262 -7.90 -7.46 7.14
C GLY A 262 -8.99 -8.07 6.28
N GLY A 263 -9.12 -9.40 6.32
CA GLY A 263 -10.01 -10.17 5.44
C GLY A 263 -11.44 -9.64 5.44
N VAL A 264 -12.01 -9.41 6.63
CA VAL A 264 -13.36 -8.83 6.81
C VAL A 264 -13.49 -7.45 6.15
N THR A 265 -12.52 -6.56 6.34
CA THR A 265 -12.59 -5.18 5.83
C THR A 265 -12.49 -5.14 4.32
N VAL A 266 -11.49 -5.81 3.72
CA VAL A 266 -11.36 -5.88 2.25
C VAL A 266 -12.59 -6.56 1.64
N SER A 267 -13.11 -7.61 2.28
CA SER A 267 -14.32 -8.31 1.83
C SER A 267 -15.56 -7.43 1.82
N GLU A 268 -15.77 -6.60 2.85
CA GLU A 268 -16.93 -5.69 2.90
C GLU A 268 -16.82 -4.56 1.87
N PHE A 269 -15.62 -4.01 1.63
CA PHE A 269 -15.43 -3.06 0.54
C PHE A 269 -15.79 -3.67 -0.83
N VAL A 270 -15.46 -4.94 -1.08
CA VAL A 270 -15.92 -5.64 -2.31
C VAL A 270 -17.44 -5.91 -2.27
N ARG A 271 -17.99 -6.42 -1.16
CA ARG A 271 -19.41 -6.79 -1.02
C ARG A 271 -20.36 -5.61 -1.13
N GLN A 272 -19.92 -4.41 -0.76
CA GLN A 272 -20.66 -3.14 -0.87
C GLN A 272 -20.31 -2.33 -2.13
N GLY A 273 -19.51 -2.86 -3.07
CA GLY A 273 -19.17 -2.18 -4.33
C GLY A 273 -18.32 -0.91 -4.15
N CYS A 274 -17.57 -0.83 -3.06
CA CYS A 274 -16.75 0.33 -2.67
C CYS A 274 -15.25 0.14 -2.97
N LEU A 275 -14.87 -0.95 -3.63
CA LEU A 275 -13.49 -1.25 -4.01
C LEU A 275 -13.36 -1.20 -5.54
N ASP A 276 -12.46 -0.35 -6.03
CA ASP A 276 -12.22 -0.18 -7.47
C ASP A 276 -11.18 -1.15 -8.02
N ARG A 277 -10.22 -1.53 -7.18
CA ARG A 277 -9.10 -2.38 -7.54
C ARG A 277 -8.63 -3.20 -6.36
N LEU A 278 -8.23 -4.45 -6.60
CA LEU A 278 -7.70 -5.34 -5.57
C LEU A 278 -6.34 -5.89 -5.99
N HIS A 279 -5.31 -5.50 -5.23
CA HIS A 279 -3.98 -6.09 -5.26
C HIS A 279 -3.95 -7.28 -4.29
N LEU A 280 -4.21 -8.49 -4.79
CA LEU A 280 -4.13 -9.72 -4.00
C LEU A 280 -2.72 -10.32 -4.14
N ILE A 281 -1.92 -10.22 -3.09
CA ILE A 281 -0.58 -10.82 -3.03
C ILE A 281 -0.73 -12.25 -2.53
N VAL A 282 -0.21 -13.21 -3.31
CA VAL A 282 -0.17 -14.64 -2.96
C VAL A 282 1.29 -15.05 -2.78
N ALA A 283 1.68 -15.34 -1.55
CA ALA A 283 3.02 -15.78 -1.19
C ALA A 283 3.14 -17.31 -1.22
N PRO A 284 4.33 -17.89 -1.45
CA PRO A 284 4.58 -19.33 -1.57
C PRO A 284 4.59 -20.07 -0.21
N VAL A 285 3.64 -19.73 0.66
CA VAL A 285 3.42 -20.31 1.99
C VAL A 285 2.15 -21.16 1.96
N VAL A 286 2.05 -22.18 2.82
CA VAL A 286 0.82 -22.94 3.07
C VAL A 286 0.54 -22.94 4.58
N ILE A 287 -0.69 -22.59 4.99
CA ILE A 287 -1.05 -22.41 6.41
C ILE A 287 -2.00 -23.52 6.91
N GLY A 288 -2.91 -24.02 6.08
CA GLY A 288 -3.88 -25.06 6.42
C GLY A 288 -5.19 -24.47 6.95
N ASP A 289 -5.49 -24.70 8.22
CA ASP A 289 -6.72 -24.19 8.88
C ASP A 289 -6.53 -22.74 9.38
N GLY A 290 -6.07 -21.87 8.48
CA GLY A 290 -5.82 -20.46 8.76
C GLY A 290 -7.06 -19.58 8.62
N GLN A 291 -6.97 -18.35 9.12
CA GLN A 291 -8.01 -17.34 8.90
C GLN A 291 -8.09 -17.00 7.41
N ARG A 292 -9.26 -17.21 6.79
CA ARG A 292 -9.48 -16.98 5.35
C ARG A 292 -9.36 -15.49 5.00
N GLY A 293 -8.80 -15.22 3.83
CA GLY A 293 -8.63 -13.86 3.31
C GLY A 293 -9.91 -13.22 2.79
N LEU A 294 -10.17 -13.39 1.50
CA LEU A 294 -11.30 -12.76 0.82
C LEU A 294 -12.58 -13.61 0.94
N SER A 295 -13.67 -13.01 1.42
CA SER A 295 -14.97 -13.64 1.67
C SER A 295 -16.10 -12.80 1.06
N VAL A 296 -16.33 -12.97 -0.24
CA VAL A 296 -17.32 -12.20 -1.02
C VAL A 296 -18.73 -12.80 -0.90
N ARG A 297 -19.67 -12.38 -1.76
CA ARG A 297 -20.98 -13.04 -1.87
C ARG A 297 -20.76 -14.46 -2.44
N PRO A 298 -21.38 -15.52 -1.88
CA PRO A 298 -21.24 -16.87 -2.42
C PRO A 298 -21.89 -16.95 -3.81
N ALA A 299 -21.21 -17.60 -4.75
CA ALA A 299 -21.72 -17.88 -6.09
C ALA A 299 -22.38 -19.27 -6.12
N THR A 300 -23.55 -19.39 -6.74
CA THR A 300 -24.26 -20.67 -6.87
C THR A 300 -23.63 -21.55 -7.94
N ALA A 301 -23.14 -20.95 -9.02
CA ALA A 301 -22.38 -21.59 -10.09
C ALA A 301 -21.14 -20.77 -10.50
N MET A 302 -20.19 -21.41 -11.19
CA MET A 302 -18.95 -20.77 -11.66
C MET A 302 -19.14 -19.65 -12.70
N ARG A 303 -20.37 -19.42 -13.18
CA ARG A 303 -20.75 -18.25 -14.00
C ARG A 303 -21.16 -17.02 -13.17
N ASP A 304 -21.55 -17.22 -11.91
CA ASP A 304 -21.92 -16.15 -10.97
C ASP A 304 -20.72 -15.70 -10.12
N ALA A 305 -19.58 -16.39 -10.25
CA ALA A 305 -18.36 -16.10 -9.51
C ALA A 305 -17.67 -14.84 -10.06
N LEU A 306 -17.34 -13.91 -9.17
CA LEU A 306 -16.65 -12.65 -9.46
C LEU A 306 -15.35 -12.89 -10.26
N ARG A 307 -15.35 -12.45 -11.53
CA ARG A 307 -14.23 -12.62 -12.48
C ARG A 307 -13.81 -11.28 -13.10
N PRO A 308 -13.12 -10.41 -12.34
CA PRO A 308 -12.58 -9.16 -12.87
C PRO A 308 -11.49 -9.41 -13.92
N PRO A 309 -11.27 -8.48 -14.87
CA PRO A 309 -10.03 -8.41 -15.62
C PRO A 309 -8.83 -8.33 -14.67
N ALA A 310 -7.80 -9.13 -14.93
CA ALA A 310 -6.64 -9.26 -14.03
C ALA A 310 -5.31 -9.23 -14.78
N ARG A 311 -4.31 -8.61 -14.16
CA ARG A 311 -2.88 -8.70 -14.54
C ARG A 311 -2.11 -9.39 -13.41
N THR A 312 -0.91 -9.92 -13.70
CA THR A 312 -0.04 -10.53 -12.68
C THR A 312 1.35 -9.91 -12.68
N PHE A 313 1.93 -9.79 -11.48
CA PHE A 313 3.25 -9.18 -11.26
C PHE A 313 4.03 -9.98 -10.20
N THR A 314 5.29 -10.29 -10.46
CA THR A 314 6.16 -10.96 -9.47
C THR A 314 6.71 -9.92 -8.49
N LEU A 315 6.59 -10.19 -7.19
CA LEU A 315 7.16 -9.40 -6.10
C LEU A 315 8.11 -10.29 -5.28
N GLY A 316 9.35 -10.40 -5.72
CA GLY A 316 10.37 -11.24 -5.09
C GLY A 316 10.07 -12.73 -5.32
N GLN A 317 9.37 -13.36 -4.38
CA GLN A 317 8.84 -14.72 -4.50
C GLN A 317 7.30 -14.76 -4.47
N ASP A 318 6.64 -13.65 -4.19
CA ASP A 318 5.17 -13.54 -4.17
C ASP A 318 4.63 -13.24 -5.58
N VAL A 319 3.39 -13.63 -5.85
CA VAL A 319 2.64 -13.22 -7.05
C VAL A 319 1.54 -12.26 -6.66
N LEU A 320 1.62 -11.01 -7.13
CA LEU A 320 0.54 -10.05 -7.04
C LEU A 320 -0.43 -10.25 -8.22
N TRP A 321 -1.69 -10.49 -7.89
CA TRP A 321 -2.83 -10.38 -8.80
C TRP A 321 -3.40 -8.97 -8.72
N ASP A 322 -3.43 -8.30 -9.86
CA ASP A 322 -3.92 -6.93 -10.04
C ASP A 322 -5.29 -6.97 -10.72
N MET A 323 -6.36 -6.91 -9.93
CA MET A 323 -7.73 -7.09 -10.40
C MET A 323 -8.49 -5.77 -10.48
N ASP A 324 -9.08 -5.48 -11.65
CA ASP A 324 -9.93 -4.32 -11.87
C ASP A 324 -11.40 -4.64 -11.53
N LEU A 325 -11.95 -3.97 -10.53
CA LEU A 325 -13.31 -4.21 -10.04
C LEU A 325 -14.33 -3.20 -10.58
N ARG A 326 -13.89 -2.18 -11.35
CA ARG A 326 -14.77 -1.25 -12.08
C ARG A 326 -15.20 -1.82 -13.43
N ALA A 327 -14.28 -2.52 -14.10
CA ALA A 327 -14.54 -3.12 -15.40
C ALA A 327 -15.58 -4.25 -15.30
N GLU A 328 -16.40 -4.41 -16.34
CA GLU A 328 -17.36 -5.51 -16.42
C GLU A 328 -16.64 -6.87 -16.33
N ALA A 329 -17.24 -7.80 -15.58
CA ALA A 329 -16.65 -9.13 -15.36
C ALA A 329 -16.53 -9.89 -16.69
N VAL A 330 -15.34 -10.44 -16.97
CA VAL A 330 -15.08 -11.11 -18.24
C VAL A 330 -15.92 -12.39 -18.31
N PRO A 331 -16.79 -12.56 -19.33
CA PRO A 331 -17.61 -13.75 -19.46
C PRO A 331 -16.72 -15.00 -19.55
N ASN A 332 -17.12 -16.08 -18.88
CA ASN A 332 -16.32 -17.30 -18.81
C ASN A 332 -16.26 -17.97 -20.21
N PRO A 333 -15.08 -18.10 -20.85
CA PRO A 333 -14.95 -18.54 -22.25
C PRO A 333 -15.19 -20.06 -22.47
N ARG A 334 -16.00 -20.68 -21.62
CA ARG A 334 -16.39 -22.09 -21.64
C ARG A 334 -17.87 -22.32 -21.23
N LEU A 335 -18.71 -21.27 -21.19
CA LEU A 335 -20.10 -21.29 -20.66
C LEU A 335 -21.03 -20.27 -21.33
#